data_AF-A0A0H2N598-F1
#
_entry.id   AF-A0A0H2N598-F1
#
_cell.length_a   1.000
_cell.length_b   1.000
_cell.length_c   1.000
_cell.angle_alpha   90.00
_cell.angle_beta   90.00
_cell.angle_gamma   90.00
#
_symmetry.space_group_name_H-M   'P 1'
#
loop_
_entity.id
_entity.type
_entity.pdbx_description
1 polymer ?
#
loop_
_entity_poly.entity_id
_entity_poly.type
_entity_poly.pdbx_seq_one_letter_code
_entity_poly.pdbx_strand_id
1 'polypeptide(L)'
;MDGDNNKPRFLDFATPQSLVGLKQRGILPRTSKKQHGSSLDEYLQAGTDGILVDQNNRAVYYSQYVNQTYADFVQGRLGGKDLTNPDNVLAMVPTTEFPIHDEKGALELKASWKIVAPDDNVEGLFTVEKEIAKFVNTPSGVKIDPTQVEQQTLALVGFHIGGIVANHPEMIWATFEFNKNAPNVPDGMKLEDVVSDQDYLFYKKGTQLGNCNKNAGVNGLTMEEQTQKFSPVTQVCRRYAFGNQTGQKQSNTDNIKSLNASVWANLPKQLGYLSNYFQVGAIWINNTAGTNDPLKSPLKPGLTFATDEILTGSLRLSNSTIETYTQSATAMNNCFRCHNTEQAFAPKPDLTPLPATNLNISHAFQNIFFWSQEKDKTAAMAYLTQGAK
;
A
#
# COMPACT_ATOMS: atom_id res chain seq x y z
N MET A 1 -11.72 10.80 14.13
CA MET A 1 -12.81 9.92 13.64
C MET A 1 -14.09 10.69 13.86
N ASP A 2 -15.03 10.69 12.93
CA ASP A 2 -16.35 11.29 13.17
C ASP A 2 -17.25 10.23 13.83
N GLY A 3 -17.55 10.45 15.10
CA GLY A 3 -18.79 10.07 15.79
C GLY A 3 -19.22 8.61 15.86
N ASP A 4 -19.65 8.01 14.75
CA ASP A 4 -20.91 7.26 14.85
C ASP A 4 -20.86 5.75 14.54
N ASN A 5 -19.74 5.17 14.08
CA ASN A 5 -19.77 3.76 13.60
C ASN A 5 -18.64 2.83 14.04
N ASN A 6 -17.71 3.23 14.93
CA ASN A 6 -16.53 2.43 15.36
C ASN A 6 -15.65 1.86 14.22
N LYS A 7 -15.83 2.35 12.99
CA LYS A 7 -15.10 1.93 11.78
C LYS A 7 -13.87 2.82 11.56
N PRO A 8 -12.79 2.29 10.95
CA PRO A 8 -11.65 3.09 10.52
C PRO A 8 -12.09 4.19 9.54
N ARG A 9 -11.67 5.43 9.81
CA ARG A 9 -12.03 6.62 9.01
C ARG A 9 -11.67 6.50 7.53
N PHE A 10 -10.58 5.78 7.22
CA PHE A 10 -10.12 5.66 5.84
C PHE A 10 -11.11 4.91 4.94
N LEU A 11 -12.08 4.18 5.49
CA LEU A 11 -13.11 3.52 4.70
C LEU A 11 -14.07 4.51 4.02
N ASP A 12 -14.10 5.75 4.49
CA ASP A 12 -14.88 6.85 3.90
C ASP A 12 -14.03 7.72 2.95
N PHE A 13 -12.75 7.40 2.80
CA PHE A 13 -11.86 8.16 1.90
C PHE A 13 -12.09 7.79 0.44
N ALA A 14 -11.75 8.73 -0.44
CA ALA A 14 -11.75 8.48 -1.87
C ALA A 14 -10.67 7.44 -2.22
N THR A 15 -10.83 6.82 -3.37
CA THR A 15 -9.84 5.89 -3.93
C THR A 15 -9.19 6.59 -5.11
N PRO A 16 -7.90 6.34 -5.41
CA PRO A 16 -7.24 6.97 -6.55
C PRO A 16 -8.03 6.81 -7.87
N GLN A 17 -8.62 5.63 -8.10
CA GLN A 17 -9.43 5.38 -9.30
C GLN A 17 -10.72 6.20 -9.34
N SER A 18 -11.36 6.42 -8.18
CA SER A 18 -12.59 7.23 -8.13
C SER A 18 -12.36 8.68 -8.58
N LEU A 19 -11.15 9.21 -8.42
CA LEU A 19 -10.82 10.58 -8.82
C LEU A 19 -10.88 10.77 -10.35
N VAL A 20 -10.57 9.72 -11.11
CA VAL A 20 -10.61 9.72 -12.58
C VAL A 20 -11.92 9.15 -13.14
N GLY A 21 -12.92 8.92 -12.29
CA GLY A 21 -14.21 8.35 -12.67
C GLY A 21 -14.16 6.86 -13.04
N LEU A 22 -13.07 6.17 -12.71
CA LEU A 22 -12.99 4.72 -12.80
C LEU A 22 -13.68 4.13 -11.57
N LYS A 23 -14.62 3.21 -11.79
CA LYS A 23 -15.17 2.41 -10.70
C LYS A 23 -14.04 1.55 -10.15
N GLN A 24 -13.85 1.55 -8.83
CA GLN A 24 -13.05 0.51 -8.19
C GLN A 24 -13.62 -0.85 -8.56
N ARG A 25 -12.74 -1.78 -8.89
CA ARG A 25 -13.12 -3.12 -9.33
C ARG A 25 -12.66 -4.12 -8.28
N GLY A 26 -13.34 -4.07 -7.12
CA GLY A 26 -13.00 -4.81 -5.90
C GLY A 26 -12.72 -3.89 -4.69
N ILE A 27 -13.20 -4.32 -3.51
CA ILE A 27 -13.36 -3.64 -2.20
C ILE A 27 -13.95 -2.22 -2.28
N LEU A 28 -15.21 -2.14 -2.74
CA LEU A 28 -16.09 -0.96 -2.68
C LEU A 28 -17.20 -1.08 -1.60
N PRO A 29 -17.74 0.05 -1.08
CA PRO A 29 -19.16 0.20 -0.74
C PRO A 29 -20.01 0.52 -2.01
N ARG A 30 -21.19 -0.13 -2.17
CA ARG A 30 -22.19 -0.09 -3.29
C ARG A 30 -22.68 1.34 -3.68
N THR A 31 -23.19 1.71 -4.88
CA THR A 31 -24.24 1.12 -5.77
C THR A 31 -24.17 1.52 -7.28
N SER A 32 -24.38 0.54 -8.20
CA SER A 32 -24.96 0.59 -9.58
C SER A 32 -24.13 0.84 -10.89
N LYS A 33 -24.27 -0.17 -11.79
CA LYS A 33 -24.32 -0.33 -13.28
C LYS A 33 -23.23 0.16 -14.29
N LYS A 34 -22.68 -0.83 -15.04
CA LYS A 34 -22.07 -0.88 -16.42
C LYS A 34 -20.79 -0.06 -16.69
N GLN A 35 -19.83 -0.41 -17.58
CA GLN A 35 -19.38 -1.64 -18.28
C GLN A 35 -17.88 -1.44 -18.71
N HIS A 36 -17.06 -2.50 -18.61
CA HIS A 36 -15.75 -2.86 -19.23
C HIS A 36 -14.52 -1.90 -19.36
N GLY A 37 -13.33 -2.44 -19.06
CA GLY A 37 -12.01 -2.03 -19.61
C GLY A 37 -10.92 -1.71 -18.58
N SER A 38 -10.03 -2.67 -18.24
CA SER A 38 -8.93 -2.70 -17.21
C SER A 38 -7.94 -1.52 -17.31
N SER A 39 -7.39 -0.98 -16.21
CA SER A 39 -6.35 -1.58 -15.34
C SER A 39 -6.46 -1.17 -13.85
N LEU A 40 -6.03 -2.05 -12.95
CA LEU A 40 -5.88 -1.83 -11.51
C LEU A 40 -4.96 -2.94 -10.98
N ASP A 41 -3.64 -2.71 -10.97
CA ASP A 41 -2.60 -3.68 -10.59
C ASP A 41 -2.49 -3.90 -9.06
N GLU A 42 -3.60 -3.88 -8.31
CA GLU A 42 -3.55 -3.89 -6.84
C GLU A 42 -3.97 -5.23 -6.21
N TYR A 43 -3.64 -6.34 -6.87
CA TYR A 43 -3.53 -7.66 -6.23
C TYR A 43 -2.06 -7.97 -5.88
N LEU A 44 -1.13 -7.15 -6.36
CA LEU A 44 0.30 -7.32 -6.18
C LEU A 44 0.80 -6.57 -4.95
N GLN A 45 1.74 -7.22 -4.27
CA GLN A 45 2.54 -6.57 -3.23
C GLN A 45 3.27 -5.35 -3.79
N ALA A 46 3.68 -4.44 -2.91
CA ALA A 46 4.49 -3.31 -3.35
C ALA A 46 5.76 -3.82 -4.03
N GLY A 47 5.92 -3.48 -5.31
CA GLY A 47 7.10 -3.74 -6.12
C GLY A 47 7.36 -5.19 -6.56
N THR A 48 6.42 -6.13 -6.42
CA THR A 48 6.63 -7.51 -6.92
C THR A 48 5.39 -8.12 -7.58
N ASP A 49 5.59 -9.05 -8.51
CA ASP A 49 4.52 -9.86 -9.12
C ASP A 49 4.03 -11.02 -8.23
N GLY A 50 4.12 -10.90 -6.90
CA GLY A 50 3.73 -11.95 -5.96
C GLY A 50 2.29 -11.80 -5.46
N ILE A 51 1.54 -12.92 -5.40
CA ILE A 51 0.27 -13.01 -4.68
C ILE A 51 0.55 -13.61 -3.29
N LEU A 52 0.21 -12.87 -2.24
CA LEU A 52 0.30 -13.37 -0.87
C LEU A 52 -0.83 -14.36 -0.60
N VAL A 53 -0.47 -15.61 -0.34
CA VAL A 53 -1.41 -16.72 -0.07
C VAL A 53 -1.39 -17.05 1.41
N ASP A 54 -2.55 -16.95 2.07
CA ASP A 54 -2.71 -17.23 3.50
C ASP A 54 -2.69 -18.74 3.83
N GLN A 55 -2.78 -19.07 5.13
CA GLN A 55 -2.78 -20.47 5.58
C GLN A 55 -4.03 -21.27 5.18
N ASN A 56 -5.08 -20.59 4.69
CA ASN A 56 -6.31 -21.19 4.16
C ASN A 56 -6.30 -21.30 2.63
N ASN A 57 -5.13 -21.12 2.01
CA ASN A 57 -4.93 -21.13 0.56
C ASN A 57 -5.67 -19.98 -0.15
N ARG A 58 -6.07 -18.90 0.52
CA ARG A 58 -6.74 -17.76 -0.12
C ARG A 58 -5.76 -16.61 -0.33
N ALA A 59 -5.98 -15.84 -1.38
CA ALA A 59 -5.21 -14.63 -1.64
C ALA A 59 -5.54 -13.53 -0.62
N VAL A 60 -4.53 -12.74 -0.25
CA VAL A 60 -4.69 -11.46 0.44
C VAL A 60 -4.99 -10.37 -0.58
N TYR A 61 -5.94 -9.50 -0.26
CA TYR A 61 -6.39 -8.40 -1.11
C TYR A 61 -5.86 -7.06 -0.60
N TYR A 62 -5.72 -6.08 -1.49
CA TYR A 62 -5.23 -4.75 -1.13
C TYR A 62 -6.21 -3.65 -1.55
N SER A 63 -6.12 -2.49 -0.91
CA SER A 63 -6.87 -1.30 -1.34
C SER A 63 -6.14 0.03 -1.11
N GLN A 64 -6.20 0.86 -2.16
CA GLN A 64 -5.91 2.29 -2.32
C GLN A 64 -6.88 3.30 -1.67
N TYR A 65 -6.45 4.17 -0.77
CA TYR A 65 -7.24 5.33 -0.32
C TYR A 65 -6.42 6.62 -0.29
N VAL A 66 -7.10 7.74 -0.54
CA VAL A 66 -6.56 9.10 -0.43
C VAL A 66 -7.56 9.99 0.31
N ASN A 67 -7.07 10.77 1.26
CA ASN A 67 -7.94 11.63 2.06
C ASN A 67 -8.52 12.80 1.24
N GLN A 68 -9.44 13.55 1.85
CA GLN A 68 -10.11 14.67 1.19
C GLN A 68 -9.13 15.77 0.72
N THR A 69 -8.13 16.13 1.53
CA THR A 69 -7.11 17.13 1.13
C THR A 69 -6.39 16.71 -0.14
N TYR A 70 -5.97 15.44 -0.22
CA TYR A 70 -5.34 14.88 -1.42
C TYR A 70 -6.30 14.94 -2.61
N ALA A 71 -7.53 14.46 -2.45
CA ALA A 71 -8.52 14.40 -3.51
C ALA A 71 -8.85 15.79 -4.07
N ASP A 72 -9.08 16.77 -3.20
CA ASP A 72 -9.39 18.14 -3.58
C ASP A 72 -8.21 18.85 -4.25
N PHE A 73 -6.99 18.57 -3.79
CA PHE A 73 -5.77 19.05 -4.45
C PHE A 73 -5.67 18.53 -5.89
N VAL A 74 -5.76 17.22 -6.07
CA VAL A 74 -5.66 16.58 -7.39
C VAL A 74 -6.80 17.03 -8.30
N GLN A 75 -7.99 17.27 -7.78
CA GLN A 75 -9.15 17.73 -8.57
C GLN A 75 -9.21 19.26 -8.76
N GLY A 76 -8.16 20.00 -8.37
CA GLY A 76 -8.08 21.46 -8.51
C GLY A 76 -9.04 22.25 -7.61
N ARG A 77 -9.72 21.60 -6.66
CA ARG A 77 -10.70 22.22 -5.75
C ARG A 77 -10.06 23.11 -4.68
N LEU A 78 -8.74 23.04 -4.54
CA LEU A 78 -7.94 23.94 -3.69
C LEU A 78 -7.36 25.14 -4.45
N GLY A 79 -7.94 25.50 -5.60
CA GLY A 79 -7.54 26.66 -6.41
C GLY A 79 -6.45 26.40 -7.46
N GLY A 80 -6.03 25.15 -7.61
CA GLY A 80 -5.11 24.70 -8.67
C GLY A 80 -5.81 24.23 -9.94
N LYS A 81 -5.03 23.75 -10.92
CA LYS A 81 -5.58 23.04 -12.08
C LYS A 81 -6.03 21.63 -11.69
N ASP A 82 -7.01 21.09 -12.40
CA ASP A 82 -7.42 19.70 -12.25
C ASP A 82 -6.33 18.76 -12.79
N LEU A 83 -5.58 18.13 -11.88
CA LEU A 83 -4.49 17.19 -12.17
C LEU A 83 -5.01 15.79 -12.52
N THR A 84 -6.32 15.56 -12.57
CA THR A 84 -6.88 14.39 -13.25
C THR A 84 -6.83 14.52 -14.78
N ASN A 85 -6.54 15.72 -15.30
CA ASN A 85 -6.24 15.93 -16.72
C ASN A 85 -4.72 15.80 -16.97
N PRO A 86 -4.26 14.86 -17.83
CA PRO A 86 -2.84 14.66 -18.13
C PRO A 86 -2.11 15.92 -18.64
N ASP A 87 -2.76 16.78 -19.42
CA ASP A 87 -2.14 18.01 -19.94
C ASP A 87 -1.84 19.00 -18.82
N ASN A 88 -2.69 19.06 -17.80
CA ASN A 88 -2.45 19.90 -16.62
C ASN A 88 -1.27 19.37 -15.78
N VAL A 89 -1.11 18.05 -15.71
CA VAL A 89 0.05 17.40 -15.06
C VAL A 89 1.34 17.71 -15.83
N LEU A 90 1.31 17.64 -17.17
CA LEU A 90 2.49 17.94 -18.00
C LEU A 90 2.87 19.43 -18.00
N ALA A 91 1.92 20.32 -17.74
CA ALA A 91 2.14 21.76 -17.64
C ALA A 91 2.37 22.27 -16.21
N MET A 92 2.39 21.38 -15.21
CA MET A 92 2.60 21.72 -13.80
C MET A 92 4.05 22.17 -13.53
N VAL A 93 4.24 23.04 -12.52
CA VAL A 93 5.57 23.35 -11.98
C VAL A 93 6.13 22.08 -11.31
N PRO A 94 7.28 21.53 -11.73
CA PRO A 94 7.76 20.22 -11.25
C PRO A 94 8.00 20.15 -9.74
N THR A 95 8.26 21.28 -9.08
CA THR A 95 8.47 21.37 -7.62
C THR A 95 7.17 21.52 -6.84
N THR A 96 6.00 21.35 -7.47
CA THR A 96 4.71 21.40 -6.77
C THR A 96 4.63 20.27 -5.74
N GLU A 97 4.23 20.61 -4.52
CA GLU A 97 4.13 19.68 -3.39
C GLU A 97 2.67 19.43 -3.01
N PHE A 98 2.41 18.28 -2.39
CA PHE A 98 1.10 18.02 -1.82
C PHE A 98 0.80 18.98 -0.67
N PRO A 99 -0.43 19.48 -0.53
CA PRO A 99 -0.72 20.54 0.43
C PRO A 99 -1.03 20.02 1.83
N ILE A 100 -0.93 20.95 2.79
CA ILE A 100 -1.68 20.92 4.05
C ILE A 100 -2.83 21.92 3.89
N HIS A 101 -4.06 21.47 4.09
CA HIS A 101 -5.26 22.29 4.01
C HIS A 101 -6.10 22.11 5.27
N ASP A 102 -6.50 23.20 5.91
CA ASP A 102 -7.21 23.19 7.20
C ASP A 102 -6.58 22.26 8.24
N GLU A 103 -5.26 22.41 8.42
CA GLU A 103 -4.42 21.60 9.34
C GLU A 103 -4.32 20.10 8.98
N LYS A 104 -4.87 19.68 7.83
CA LYS A 104 -4.85 18.30 7.35
C LYS A 104 -3.93 18.19 6.15
N GLY A 105 -2.80 17.49 6.32
CA GLY A 105 -1.95 17.11 5.19
C GLY A 105 -2.68 16.19 4.22
N ALA A 106 -2.33 16.29 2.93
CA ALA A 106 -2.66 15.24 1.98
C ALA A 106 -2.12 13.89 2.49
N LEU A 107 -2.91 12.84 2.31
CA LEU A 107 -2.61 11.51 2.82
C LEU A 107 -2.99 10.46 1.80
N GLU A 108 -2.11 9.48 1.63
CA GLU A 108 -2.39 8.23 0.95
C GLU A 108 -2.24 7.03 1.89
N LEU A 109 -3.03 5.99 1.64
CA LEU A 109 -3.07 4.80 2.48
C LEU A 109 -3.26 3.56 1.62
N LYS A 110 -2.43 2.54 1.85
CA LYS A 110 -2.63 1.19 1.30
C LYS A 110 -3.00 0.24 2.42
N ALA A 111 -4.09 -0.51 2.29
CA ALA A 111 -4.50 -1.53 3.25
C ALA A 111 -4.35 -2.94 2.66
N SER A 112 -4.18 -3.93 3.53
CA SER A 112 -4.15 -5.37 3.20
C SER A 112 -5.22 -6.11 4.00
N TRP A 113 -5.89 -7.05 3.34
CA TRP A 113 -7.12 -7.68 3.77
C TRP A 113 -7.07 -9.20 3.58
N LYS A 114 -7.27 -9.94 4.66
CA LYS A 114 -7.44 -11.40 4.62
C LYS A 114 -8.91 -11.74 4.46
N ILE A 115 -9.24 -12.73 3.63
CA ILE A 115 -10.57 -13.33 3.64
C ILE A 115 -10.74 -14.13 4.93
N VAL A 116 -11.81 -13.86 5.67
CA VAL A 116 -12.17 -14.60 6.87
C VAL A 116 -12.71 -15.98 6.47
N ALA A 117 -11.99 -17.03 6.83
CA ALA A 117 -12.44 -18.41 6.67
C ALA A 117 -13.44 -18.80 7.77
N PRO A 118 -14.28 -19.84 7.56
CA PRO A 118 -15.30 -20.25 8.52
C PRO A 118 -14.77 -20.59 9.93
N ASP A 119 -13.52 -21.04 10.03
CA ASP A 119 -12.84 -21.45 11.25
C ASP A 119 -11.81 -20.43 11.77
N ASP A 120 -11.67 -19.27 11.12
CA ASP A 120 -10.78 -18.21 11.59
C ASP A 120 -11.29 -17.61 12.90
N ASN A 121 -10.41 -17.49 13.89
CA ASN A 121 -10.67 -16.62 15.03
C ASN A 121 -10.41 -15.16 14.64
N VAL A 122 -11.49 -14.40 14.41
CA VAL A 122 -11.44 -12.98 14.08
C VAL A 122 -11.47 -12.05 15.30
N GLU A 123 -11.40 -12.58 16.51
CA GLU A 123 -11.37 -11.78 17.72
C GLU A 123 -10.19 -10.80 17.70
N GLY A 124 -10.49 -9.52 17.86
CA GLY A 124 -9.50 -8.44 17.86
C GLY A 124 -9.14 -7.88 16.48
N LEU A 125 -9.62 -8.47 15.39
CA LEU A 125 -9.49 -7.91 14.04
C LEU A 125 -10.66 -6.98 13.74
N PHE A 126 -10.40 -5.94 12.94
CA PHE A 126 -11.49 -5.20 12.29
C PHE A 126 -11.96 -5.97 11.05
N THR A 127 -13.25 -6.29 10.99
CA THR A 127 -13.85 -7.01 9.86
C THR A 127 -14.90 -6.18 9.12
N VAL A 128 -15.05 -6.45 7.83
CA VAL A 128 -16.03 -5.77 6.97
C VAL A 128 -16.48 -6.70 5.84
N GLU A 129 -17.76 -6.64 5.46
CA GLU A 129 -18.26 -7.32 4.26
C GLU A 129 -18.05 -6.46 3.01
N LYS A 130 -17.42 -7.03 1.99
CA LYS A 130 -17.06 -6.32 0.74
C LYS A 130 -17.11 -7.25 -0.47
N GLU A 131 -17.37 -6.66 -1.65
CA GLU A 131 -17.23 -7.35 -2.93
C GLU A 131 -15.74 -7.41 -3.27
N ILE A 132 -15.23 -8.59 -3.56
CA ILE A 132 -13.88 -8.80 -4.09
C ILE A 132 -13.97 -9.34 -5.51
N ALA A 133 -13.00 -9.01 -6.35
CA ALA A 133 -12.89 -9.61 -7.66
C ALA A 133 -12.22 -11.00 -7.56
N LYS A 134 -12.69 -11.93 -8.39
CA LYS A 134 -12.16 -13.28 -8.47
C LYS A 134 -10.93 -13.30 -9.36
N PHE A 135 -10.09 -14.30 -9.15
CA PHE A 135 -8.97 -14.63 -10.01
C PHE A 135 -9.38 -15.66 -11.07
N VAL A 136 -8.73 -15.59 -12.23
CA VAL A 136 -8.86 -16.49 -13.37
C VAL A 136 -7.49 -16.95 -13.84
N ASN A 137 -7.40 -18.19 -14.32
CA ASN A 137 -6.20 -18.69 -14.94
C ASN A 137 -6.06 -18.12 -16.36
N THR A 138 -4.85 -17.73 -16.71
CA THR A 138 -4.49 -17.30 -18.07
C THR A 138 -3.24 -18.05 -18.54
N PRO A 139 -2.93 -18.08 -19.84
CA PRO A 139 -1.68 -18.66 -20.32
C PRO A 139 -0.42 -18.03 -19.71
N SER A 140 -0.53 -16.80 -19.20
CA SER A 140 0.54 -16.03 -18.54
C SER A 140 0.50 -16.11 -17.00
N GLY A 141 -0.20 -17.09 -16.43
CA GLY A 141 -0.40 -17.23 -14.99
C GLY A 141 -1.76 -16.72 -14.50
N VAL A 142 -1.92 -16.56 -13.20
CA VAL A 142 -3.18 -16.13 -12.58
C VAL A 142 -3.34 -14.61 -12.67
N LYS A 143 -4.55 -14.13 -12.98
CA LYS A 143 -4.90 -12.70 -13.00
C LYS A 143 -6.23 -12.45 -12.32
N ILE A 144 -6.45 -11.23 -11.83
CA ILE A 144 -7.76 -10.82 -11.34
C ILE A 144 -8.71 -10.55 -12.52
N ASP A 145 -9.92 -11.08 -12.47
CA ASP A 145 -11.02 -10.74 -13.38
C ASP A 145 -12.00 -9.81 -12.65
N PRO A 146 -11.91 -8.49 -12.91
CA PRO A 146 -12.77 -7.51 -12.24
C PRO A 146 -14.24 -7.61 -12.62
N THR A 147 -14.60 -8.40 -13.63
CA THR A 147 -15.99 -8.60 -14.06
C THR A 147 -16.68 -9.71 -13.27
N GLN A 148 -15.90 -10.55 -12.58
CA GLN A 148 -16.38 -11.62 -11.72
C GLN A 148 -16.12 -11.24 -10.27
N VAL A 149 -17.20 -11.00 -9.51
CA VAL A 149 -17.10 -10.58 -8.11
C VAL A 149 -17.84 -11.54 -7.19
N GLU A 150 -17.40 -11.60 -5.95
CA GLU A 150 -18.06 -12.33 -4.87
C GLU A 150 -18.05 -11.52 -3.57
N GLN A 151 -19.07 -11.71 -2.74
CA GLN A 151 -19.14 -11.13 -1.40
C GLN A 151 -18.29 -11.96 -0.45
N GLN A 152 -17.40 -11.30 0.29
CA GLN A 152 -16.61 -11.92 1.34
C GLN A 152 -16.58 -11.06 2.60
N THR A 153 -16.38 -11.71 3.75
CA THR A 153 -15.96 -11.02 4.97
C THR A 153 -14.44 -10.89 4.95
N LEU A 154 -13.95 -9.67 5.11
CA LEU A 154 -12.53 -9.34 5.08
C LEU A 154 -12.07 -8.83 6.43
N ALA A 155 -10.89 -9.25 6.88
CA ALA A 155 -10.22 -8.75 8.06
C ALA A 155 -9.04 -7.85 7.69
N LEU A 156 -8.94 -6.66 8.29
CA LEU A 156 -7.81 -5.75 8.12
C LEU A 156 -6.58 -6.36 8.79
N VAL A 157 -5.51 -6.62 8.04
CA VAL A 157 -4.30 -7.25 8.59
C VAL A 157 -3.07 -6.34 8.58
N GLY A 158 -3.03 -5.31 7.75
CA GLY A 158 -1.95 -4.32 7.78
C GLY A 158 -2.25 -3.14 6.88
N PHE A 159 -1.57 -2.01 7.10
CA PHE A 159 -1.72 -0.82 6.27
C PHE A 159 -0.52 0.12 6.33
N HIS A 160 -0.28 0.83 5.23
CA HIS A 160 0.70 1.91 5.07
C HIS A 160 -0.01 3.24 5.04
N ILE A 161 0.63 4.26 5.58
CA ILE A 161 0.15 5.63 5.53
C ILE A 161 1.32 6.52 5.14
N GLY A 162 1.16 7.28 4.05
CA GLY A 162 1.98 8.44 3.73
C GLY A 162 1.17 9.70 4.03
N GLY A 163 1.65 10.56 4.91
CA GLY A 163 0.97 11.81 5.25
C GLY A 163 1.91 13.01 5.24
N ILE A 164 1.47 14.11 4.61
CA ILE A 164 2.19 15.38 4.63
C ILE A 164 2.10 16.02 6.02
N VAL A 165 3.24 16.49 6.52
CA VAL A 165 3.32 17.36 7.70
C VAL A 165 4.23 18.55 7.40
N ALA A 166 4.18 19.57 8.24
CA ALA A 166 4.97 20.78 8.03
C ALA A 166 6.47 20.44 7.87
N ASN A 167 7.11 21.04 6.86
CA ASN A 167 8.52 20.84 6.49
C ASN A 167 8.90 19.44 5.97
N HIS A 168 7.93 18.54 5.78
CA HIS A 168 8.12 17.20 5.22
C HIS A 168 7.19 16.96 4.02
N PRO A 169 7.42 17.65 2.88
CA PRO A 169 6.65 17.49 1.66
C PRO A 169 6.79 16.10 1.02
N GLU A 170 7.79 15.32 1.42
CA GLU A 170 7.99 13.94 0.99
C GLU A 170 7.06 12.93 1.66
N MET A 171 6.18 13.42 2.55
CA MET A 171 5.38 12.64 3.50
C MET A 171 6.20 11.92 4.57
N ILE A 172 5.60 11.73 5.75
CA ILE A 172 6.06 10.72 6.70
C ILE A 172 5.37 9.41 6.33
N TRP A 173 6.17 8.37 6.08
CA TRP A 173 5.69 7.05 5.72
C TRP A 173 5.72 6.13 6.93
N ALA A 174 4.57 5.60 7.32
CA ALA A 174 4.42 4.72 8.46
C ALA A 174 3.69 3.43 8.07
N THR A 175 3.98 2.35 8.78
CA THR A 175 3.31 1.06 8.57
C THR A 175 2.84 0.44 9.88
N PHE A 176 1.68 -0.21 9.80
CA PHE A 176 0.96 -0.79 10.92
C PHE A 176 0.50 -2.18 10.57
N GLU A 177 0.48 -3.05 11.57
CA GLU A 177 0.16 -4.46 11.40
C GLU A 177 -0.70 -4.98 12.54
N PHE A 178 -1.50 -6.00 12.24
CA PHE A 178 -2.08 -6.84 13.28
C PHE A 178 -0.97 -7.67 13.97
N ASN A 179 -1.01 -7.70 15.31
CA ASN A 179 0.05 -8.24 16.15
C ASN A 179 0.34 -9.74 15.92
N LYS A 180 -0.66 -10.51 15.47
CA LYS A 180 -0.52 -11.94 15.18
C LYS A 180 -0.33 -12.26 13.69
N ASN A 181 0.06 -11.30 12.84
CA ASN A 181 0.34 -11.59 11.43
C ASN A 181 1.46 -12.62 11.24
N ALA A 182 2.60 -12.38 11.87
CA ALA A 182 3.82 -13.14 11.67
C ALA A 182 4.78 -12.99 12.87
N PRO A 183 5.64 -13.99 13.13
CA PRO A 183 6.71 -13.86 14.12
C PRO A 183 7.76 -12.84 13.67
N ASN A 184 8.43 -12.22 14.64
CA ASN A 184 9.63 -11.42 14.39
C ASN A 184 10.82 -12.35 14.22
N VAL A 185 11.68 -12.06 13.24
CA VAL A 185 12.94 -12.79 13.07
C VAL A 185 14.00 -12.19 14.01
N PRO A 186 14.57 -12.96 14.95
CA PRO A 186 15.67 -12.50 15.78
C PRO A 186 16.94 -12.22 14.96
N ASP A 187 17.74 -11.29 15.44
CA ASP A 187 19.05 -10.98 14.86
C ASP A 187 19.98 -12.20 14.89
N GLY A 188 20.77 -12.38 13.84
CA GLY A 188 21.75 -13.47 13.74
C GLY A 188 21.18 -14.87 13.43
N MET A 189 19.85 -15.01 13.30
CA MET A 189 19.23 -16.27 12.92
C MET A 189 19.66 -16.74 11.51
N LYS A 190 19.95 -18.04 11.38
CA LYS A 190 20.35 -18.70 10.13
C LYS A 190 19.16 -19.24 9.36
N LEU A 191 19.35 -19.60 8.09
CA LEU A 191 18.26 -20.04 7.22
C LEU A 191 17.63 -21.37 7.66
N GLU A 192 18.40 -22.23 8.31
CA GLU A 192 17.97 -23.53 8.83
C GLU A 192 17.24 -23.45 10.18
N ASP A 193 17.31 -22.30 10.86
CA ASP A 193 16.70 -22.11 12.17
C ASP A 193 15.18 -21.95 12.04
N VAL A 194 14.44 -22.56 12.97
CA VAL A 194 12.99 -22.36 13.11
C VAL A 194 12.72 -20.99 13.71
N VAL A 195 11.86 -20.20 13.05
CA VAL A 195 11.59 -18.81 13.48
C VAL A 195 10.73 -18.75 14.74
N SER A 196 9.74 -19.64 14.84
CA SER A 196 8.77 -19.69 15.94
C SER A 196 8.13 -21.07 16.09
N ASP A 197 7.86 -21.44 17.33
CA ASP A 197 7.11 -22.63 17.75
C ASP A 197 5.58 -22.38 17.88
N GLN A 198 5.14 -21.13 17.70
CA GLN A 198 3.73 -20.72 17.65
C GLN A 198 3.27 -20.50 16.20
N ASP A 199 1.99 -20.81 15.96
CA ASP A 199 1.28 -20.45 14.73
C ASP A 199 0.87 -18.96 14.78
N TYR A 200 0.84 -18.32 13.61
CA TYR A 200 0.39 -16.95 13.37
C TYR A 200 -0.52 -16.94 12.14
N LEU A 201 -1.18 -15.80 11.89
CA LEU A 201 -2.16 -15.67 10.80
C LEU A 201 -1.59 -16.01 9.41
N PHE A 202 -0.30 -15.72 9.20
CA PHE A 202 0.41 -15.99 7.94
C PHE A 202 1.66 -16.87 8.13
N TYR A 203 1.80 -17.56 9.26
CA TYR A 203 2.96 -18.41 9.53
C TYR A 203 2.57 -19.66 10.30
N LYS A 204 3.07 -20.81 9.84
CA LYS A 204 2.94 -22.11 10.47
C LYS A 204 4.16 -22.37 11.34
N LYS A 205 3.92 -22.79 12.58
CA LYS A 205 4.97 -23.18 13.52
C LYS A 205 5.94 -24.19 12.93
N GLY A 206 7.20 -24.10 13.33
CA GLY A 206 8.25 -24.98 12.81
C GLY A 206 8.81 -24.57 11.44
N THR A 207 8.34 -23.49 10.84
CA THR A 207 8.89 -23.01 9.57
C THR A 207 10.29 -22.43 9.78
N GLN A 208 11.24 -22.91 8.97
CA GLN A 208 12.61 -22.41 8.95
C GLN A 208 12.70 -21.05 8.26
N LEU A 209 13.61 -20.18 8.70
CA LEU A 209 13.79 -18.84 8.15
C LEU A 209 14.00 -18.85 6.62
N GLY A 210 14.74 -19.84 6.12
CA GLY A 210 15.02 -20.04 4.71
C GLY A 210 13.79 -20.34 3.86
N ASN A 211 12.65 -20.68 4.48
CA ASN A 211 11.36 -20.91 3.82
C ASN A 211 10.37 -19.75 4.01
N CYS A 212 10.73 -18.72 4.81
CA CYS A 212 9.92 -17.53 4.96
C CYS A 212 10.00 -16.63 3.71
N ASN A 213 8.94 -15.86 3.49
CA ASN A 213 8.84 -14.76 2.52
C ASN A 213 9.25 -15.17 1.10
N LYS A 214 8.98 -16.42 0.72
CA LYS A 214 9.27 -16.92 -0.63
C LYS A 214 8.17 -16.49 -1.59
N ASN A 215 8.55 -15.71 -2.59
CA ASN A 215 7.68 -15.37 -3.70
C ASN A 215 7.65 -16.54 -4.68
N ALA A 216 6.51 -17.20 -4.84
CA ALA A 216 6.32 -18.21 -5.87
C ALA A 216 6.22 -17.58 -7.28
N GLY A 217 5.94 -16.28 -7.36
CA GLY A 217 5.58 -15.56 -8.59
C GLY A 217 4.25 -16.04 -9.17
N VAL A 218 3.63 -15.25 -10.05
CA VAL A 218 2.36 -15.65 -10.71
C VAL A 218 2.45 -16.95 -11.50
N ASN A 219 3.62 -17.29 -12.04
CA ASN A 219 3.85 -18.51 -12.83
C ASN A 219 4.15 -19.75 -11.97
N GLY A 220 4.54 -19.56 -10.71
CA GLY A 220 4.78 -20.67 -9.77
C GLY A 220 3.58 -20.98 -8.87
N LEU A 221 2.49 -20.21 -9.01
CA LEU A 221 1.24 -20.43 -8.29
C LEU A 221 0.28 -21.29 -9.13
N THR A 222 -0.31 -22.30 -8.50
CA THR A 222 -1.48 -22.99 -9.04
C THR A 222 -2.72 -22.46 -8.35
N MET A 223 -3.81 -22.28 -9.11
CA MET A 223 -5.09 -21.82 -8.58
C MET A 223 -6.25 -22.66 -9.12
N GLU A 224 -7.09 -23.13 -8.20
CA GLU A 224 -8.35 -23.79 -8.50
C GLU A 224 -9.47 -22.73 -8.58
N GLU A 225 -10.02 -22.51 -9.77
CA GLU A 225 -10.93 -21.40 -10.06
C GLU A 225 -12.25 -21.46 -9.28
N GLN A 226 -12.79 -22.64 -9.00
CA GLN A 226 -14.11 -22.74 -8.35
C GLN A 226 -14.02 -22.31 -6.89
N THR A 227 -13.01 -22.79 -6.15
CA THR A 227 -12.81 -22.45 -4.73
C THR A 227 -11.90 -21.24 -4.51
N GLN A 228 -11.24 -20.72 -5.55
CA GLN A 228 -10.28 -19.62 -5.46
C GLN A 228 -9.14 -19.92 -4.47
N LYS A 229 -8.71 -21.20 -4.45
CA LYS A 229 -7.62 -21.68 -3.61
C LYS A 229 -6.32 -21.77 -4.39
N PHE A 230 -5.24 -21.30 -3.75
CA PHE A 230 -3.90 -21.17 -4.30
C PHE A 230 -2.91 -22.12 -3.63
N SER A 231 -1.88 -22.54 -4.36
CA SER A 231 -0.74 -23.27 -3.82
C SER A 231 0.56 -22.81 -4.49
N PRO A 232 1.68 -22.71 -3.74
CA PRO A 232 1.82 -22.96 -2.30
C PRO A 232 1.29 -21.81 -1.42
N VAL A 233 1.07 -22.09 -0.14
CA VAL A 233 0.85 -21.06 0.89
C VAL A 233 2.14 -20.27 1.13
N THR A 234 2.03 -18.98 1.46
CA THR A 234 3.18 -18.17 1.86
C THR A 234 3.41 -18.29 3.36
N GLN A 235 4.65 -18.54 3.76
CA GLN A 235 5.07 -18.45 5.17
C GLN A 235 5.69 -17.09 5.40
N VAL A 236 5.08 -16.27 6.25
CA VAL A 236 5.49 -14.87 6.46
C VAL A 236 6.31 -14.73 7.73
N CYS A 237 7.44 -14.04 7.64
CA CYS A 237 8.27 -13.71 8.80
C CYS A 237 8.59 -12.21 8.75
N ARG A 238 8.41 -11.48 9.86
CA ARG A 238 8.73 -10.05 9.94
C ARG A 238 10.22 -9.89 10.18
N ARG A 239 10.96 -9.49 9.15
CA ARG A 239 12.44 -9.45 9.19
C ARG A 239 12.96 -8.40 10.16
N TYR A 240 12.28 -7.26 10.27
CA TYR A 240 12.68 -6.16 11.14
C TYR A 240 11.49 -5.70 11.99
N ALA A 241 11.46 -6.13 13.26
CA ALA A 241 10.33 -5.92 14.16
C ALA A 241 9.90 -4.44 14.29
N PHE A 242 10.86 -3.52 14.17
CA PHE A 242 10.63 -2.07 14.25
C PHE A 242 11.18 -1.32 13.02
N GLY A 243 11.27 -2.01 11.88
CA GLY A 243 11.84 -1.45 10.65
C GLY A 243 13.30 -1.00 10.79
N ASN A 244 14.06 -1.61 11.71
CA ASN A 244 15.47 -1.33 11.95
C ASN A 244 16.26 -2.64 11.94
N GLN A 245 17.44 -2.63 11.30
CA GLN A 245 18.43 -3.70 11.44
C GLN A 245 19.35 -3.43 12.64
N THR A 246 20.06 -4.46 13.11
CA THR A 246 21.11 -4.34 14.12
C THR A 246 22.10 -3.21 13.79
N GLY A 247 22.52 -2.46 14.82
CA GLY A 247 23.46 -1.34 14.67
C GLY A 247 22.82 0.01 14.33
N GLN A 248 21.51 0.06 14.07
CA GLN A 248 20.76 1.33 13.99
C GLN A 248 20.52 1.94 15.37
N LYS A 249 20.16 3.24 15.41
CA LYS A 249 19.92 3.97 16.67
C LYS A 249 18.81 3.32 17.49
N GLN A 250 19.19 2.71 18.63
CA GLN A 250 18.26 2.02 19.54
C GLN A 250 17.12 2.93 20.02
N SER A 251 17.37 4.24 20.15
CA SER A 251 16.36 5.23 20.55
C SER A 251 15.14 5.26 19.63
N ASN A 252 15.27 4.98 18.33
CA ASN A 252 14.11 4.92 17.42
C ASN A 252 13.20 3.73 17.80
N THR A 253 13.79 2.56 17.99
CA THR A 253 13.08 1.35 18.46
C THR A 253 12.38 1.58 19.79
N ASP A 254 13.06 2.22 20.75
CA ASP A 254 12.49 2.49 22.07
C ASP A 254 11.33 3.49 22.01
N ASN A 255 11.45 4.53 21.16
CA ASN A 255 10.37 5.48 20.91
C ASN A 255 9.15 4.80 20.30
N ILE A 256 9.32 3.89 19.32
CA ILE A 256 8.22 3.15 18.71
C ILE A 256 7.51 2.26 19.75
N LYS A 257 8.27 1.56 20.59
CA LYS A 257 7.71 0.76 21.70
C LYS A 257 6.90 1.63 22.67
N SER A 258 7.47 2.77 23.08
CA SER A 258 6.80 3.71 23.99
C SER A 258 5.54 4.30 23.36
N LEU A 259 5.57 4.64 22.07
CA LEU A 259 4.42 5.17 21.35
C LEU A 259 3.29 4.14 21.25
N ASN A 260 3.59 2.90 20.85
CA ASN A 260 2.60 1.82 20.82
C ASN A 260 1.98 1.59 22.21
N ALA A 261 2.80 1.49 23.25
CA ALA A 261 2.32 1.32 24.62
C ALA A 261 1.42 2.48 25.08
N SER A 262 1.81 3.72 24.77
CA SER A 262 1.02 4.91 25.05
C SER A 262 -0.32 4.90 24.31
N VAL A 263 -0.33 4.58 23.02
CA VAL A 263 -1.58 4.51 22.24
C VAL A 263 -2.51 3.45 22.83
N TRP A 264 -2.03 2.23 23.07
CA TRP A 264 -2.85 1.16 23.63
C TRP A 264 -3.44 1.50 24.99
N ALA A 265 -2.66 2.13 25.87
CA ALA A 265 -3.13 2.54 27.20
C ALA A 265 -4.22 3.62 27.14
N ASN A 266 -4.29 4.39 26.05
CA ASN A 266 -5.21 5.51 25.89
C ASN A 266 -6.32 5.23 24.85
N LEU A 267 -6.40 4.01 24.30
CA LEU A 267 -7.46 3.65 23.36
C LEU A 267 -8.83 3.65 24.06
N PRO A 268 -9.84 4.34 23.51
CA PRO A 268 -11.21 4.23 24.00
C PRO A 268 -11.72 2.79 23.91
N LYS A 269 -12.53 2.35 24.89
CA LYS A 269 -13.06 0.96 24.95
C LYS A 269 -13.74 0.51 23.66
N GLN A 270 -14.50 1.40 23.02
CA GLN A 270 -15.19 1.14 21.75
C GLN A 270 -14.25 0.92 20.56
N LEU A 271 -12.98 1.32 20.69
CA LEU A 271 -11.91 1.08 19.74
C LEU A 271 -10.93 0.01 20.24
N GLY A 272 -11.33 -0.81 21.22
CA GLY A 272 -10.46 -1.81 21.85
C GLY A 272 -9.82 -2.78 20.87
N TYR A 273 -10.43 -3.08 19.73
CA TYR A 273 -9.81 -3.92 18.70
C TYR A 273 -8.48 -3.34 18.18
N LEU A 274 -8.31 -2.01 18.18
CA LEU A 274 -7.07 -1.35 17.77
C LEU A 274 -5.89 -1.67 18.71
N SER A 275 -6.13 -2.21 19.91
CA SER A 275 -5.04 -2.69 20.78
C SER A 275 -4.35 -3.93 20.22
N ASN A 276 -4.94 -4.58 19.21
CA ASN A 276 -4.33 -5.70 18.50
C ASN A 276 -3.53 -5.27 17.27
N TYR A 277 -3.46 -3.97 17.00
CA TYR A 277 -2.64 -3.41 15.94
C TYR A 277 -1.50 -2.60 16.53
N PHE A 278 -0.38 -2.57 15.83
CA PHE A 278 0.81 -1.85 16.29
C PHE A 278 1.49 -1.16 15.13
N GLN A 279 2.12 -0.02 15.42
CA GLN A 279 3.03 0.63 14.50
C GLN A 279 4.35 -0.15 14.46
N VAL A 280 4.75 -0.61 13.28
CA VAL A 280 6.08 -1.19 13.07
C VAL A 280 7.13 -0.08 13.11
N GLY A 281 6.88 1.03 12.43
CA GLY A 281 7.76 2.19 12.45
C GLY A 281 7.30 3.27 11.48
N ALA A 282 8.14 4.29 11.33
CA ALA A 282 8.00 5.34 10.32
C ALA A 282 9.37 5.75 9.75
N ILE A 283 9.39 6.25 8.52
CA ILE A 283 10.57 6.73 7.79
C ILE A 283 10.25 8.07 7.10
N TRP A 284 11.21 8.99 7.10
CA TRP A 284 11.10 10.32 6.50
C TRP A 284 12.49 10.90 6.19
N ILE A 285 12.56 12.05 5.53
CA ILE A 285 13.85 12.70 5.25
C ILE A 285 14.37 13.40 6.50
N ASN A 286 15.65 13.19 6.79
CA ASN A 286 16.41 14.02 7.71
C ASN A 286 16.80 15.34 7.02
N ASN A 287 15.95 16.36 7.19
CA ASN A 287 16.16 17.68 6.62
C ASN A 287 17.55 18.25 6.96
N THR A 288 17.99 18.14 8.22
CA THR A 288 19.33 18.63 8.62
C THR A 288 20.45 17.90 7.88
N ALA A 289 20.35 16.59 7.66
CA ALA A 289 21.35 15.85 6.88
C ALA A 289 21.34 16.25 5.40
N GLY A 290 20.17 16.56 4.84
CA GLY A 290 20.03 16.91 3.42
C GLY A 290 20.32 18.37 3.08
N THR A 291 20.07 19.31 4.00
CA THR A 291 20.09 20.76 3.73
C THR A 291 20.86 21.59 4.76
N ASN A 292 21.32 20.99 5.86
CA ASN A 292 21.80 21.69 7.06
C ASN A 292 20.75 22.62 7.72
N ASP A 293 19.47 22.48 7.36
CA ASP A 293 18.36 23.26 7.92
C ASP A 293 17.21 22.30 8.27
N PRO A 294 16.84 22.14 9.57
CA PRO A 294 15.79 21.21 9.97
C PRO A 294 14.40 21.54 9.40
N LEU A 295 14.18 22.78 8.95
CA LEU A 295 12.90 23.24 8.43
C LEU A 295 12.80 23.18 6.89
N LYS A 296 13.87 22.73 6.20
CA LYS A 296 13.88 22.64 4.74
C LYS A 296 14.15 21.21 4.28
N SER A 297 13.17 20.63 3.61
CA SER A 297 13.32 19.35 2.94
C SER A 297 14.19 19.49 1.68
N PRO A 298 15.11 18.55 1.41
CA PRO A 298 15.86 18.47 0.17
C PRO A 298 15.04 17.89 -1.00
N LEU A 299 13.74 17.62 -0.81
CA LEU A 299 12.86 17.06 -1.84
C LEU A 299 12.91 17.94 -3.10
N LYS A 300 13.16 17.29 -4.23
CA LYS A 300 13.21 17.93 -5.55
C LYS A 300 12.87 16.89 -6.61
N PRO A 301 12.47 17.30 -7.83
CA PRO A 301 12.31 16.39 -8.95
C PRO A 301 13.57 15.56 -9.22
N GLY A 302 13.43 14.25 -9.43
CA GLY A 302 14.52 13.35 -9.81
C GLY A 302 15.34 12.80 -8.63
N LEU A 303 14.84 12.89 -7.41
CA LEU A 303 15.48 12.35 -6.21
C LEU A 303 15.11 10.88 -6.03
N THR A 304 16.11 9.99 -6.01
CA THR A 304 15.93 8.52 -6.14
C THR A 304 15.87 7.76 -4.80
N PHE A 305 16.34 8.38 -3.71
CA PHE A 305 16.52 7.75 -2.39
C PHE A 305 17.18 6.35 -2.44
N ALA A 306 18.14 6.16 -3.34
CA ALA A 306 18.84 4.87 -3.49
C ALA A 306 19.68 4.47 -2.26
N THR A 307 20.07 5.45 -1.43
CA THR A 307 20.83 5.25 -0.19
C THR A 307 20.05 5.79 1.02
N ASP A 308 20.53 5.50 2.24
CA ASP A 308 19.92 5.96 3.49
C ASP A 308 20.50 7.31 3.97
N GLU A 309 21.37 7.97 3.18
CA GLU A 309 22.18 9.12 3.62
C GLU A 309 21.37 10.28 4.21
N ILE A 310 20.21 10.56 3.61
CA ILE A 310 19.29 11.62 4.03
C ILE A 310 18.00 11.05 4.64
N LEU A 311 17.94 9.76 4.93
CA LEU A 311 16.75 9.13 5.52
C LEU A 311 16.93 8.95 7.03
N THR A 312 15.82 9.00 7.77
CA THR A 312 15.82 8.72 9.20
C THR A 312 14.53 8.04 9.65
N GLY A 313 14.47 7.67 10.93
CA GLY A 313 13.46 6.77 11.46
C GLY A 313 13.84 5.31 11.21
N SER A 314 12.96 4.58 10.53
CA SER A 314 13.01 3.12 10.39
C SER A 314 13.54 2.74 9.01
N LEU A 315 14.86 2.57 8.88
CA LEU A 315 15.53 2.46 7.57
C LEU A 315 15.35 1.11 6.84
N ARG A 316 14.70 0.15 7.49
CA ARG A 316 14.32 -1.17 6.96
C ARG A 316 12.83 -1.42 7.11
N LEU A 317 12.02 -0.36 6.95
CA LEU A 317 10.58 -0.40 7.17
C LEU A 317 9.88 -1.19 6.07
N SER A 318 9.50 -2.42 6.38
CA SER A 318 8.69 -3.25 5.48
C SER A 318 7.60 -3.96 6.27
N ASN A 319 6.40 -3.97 5.70
CA ASN A 319 5.22 -4.59 6.27
C ASN A 319 5.15 -6.07 5.89
N SER A 320 4.80 -6.90 6.87
CA SER A 320 4.75 -8.35 6.71
C SER A 320 3.70 -8.82 5.70
N THR A 321 2.67 -8.04 5.39
CA THR A 321 1.60 -8.41 4.44
C THR A 321 1.56 -7.55 3.17
N ILE A 322 2.22 -6.37 3.13
CA ILE A 322 2.25 -5.50 1.93
C ILE A 322 3.58 -5.60 1.16
N GLU A 323 4.70 -5.85 1.86
CA GLU A 323 6.07 -5.93 1.33
C GLU A 323 6.74 -7.25 1.73
N THR A 324 5.94 -8.32 1.87
CA THR A 324 6.41 -9.64 2.34
C THR A 324 7.67 -10.09 1.63
N TYR A 325 7.70 -9.98 0.30
CA TYR A 325 8.77 -10.55 -0.53
C TYR A 325 10.00 -9.66 -0.66
N THR A 326 9.93 -8.40 -0.24
CA THR A 326 10.99 -7.39 -0.49
C THR A 326 11.73 -6.97 0.77
N GLN A 327 11.31 -7.45 1.95
CA GLN A 327 11.89 -7.05 3.24
C GLN A 327 13.43 -7.16 3.31
N SER A 328 14.03 -8.12 2.59
CA SER A 328 15.49 -8.32 2.56
C SER A 328 16.18 -7.82 1.29
N ALA A 329 15.42 -7.30 0.32
CA ALA A 329 15.97 -6.76 -0.92
C ALA A 329 16.38 -5.30 -0.70
N THR A 330 17.69 -5.00 -0.67
CA THR A 330 18.21 -3.65 -0.38
C THR A 330 17.64 -2.54 -1.27
N ALA A 331 17.28 -2.89 -2.50
CA ALA A 331 16.65 -1.98 -3.46
C ALA A 331 15.16 -1.74 -3.18
N MET A 332 14.56 -2.35 -2.16
CA MET A 332 13.11 -2.37 -1.90
C MET A 332 12.73 -2.53 -0.42
N ASN A 333 13.70 -2.39 0.50
CA ASN A 333 13.54 -2.72 1.92
C ASN A 333 13.08 -1.53 2.79
N ASN A 334 12.62 -0.45 2.18
CA ASN A 334 11.90 0.63 2.84
C ASN A 334 11.01 1.40 1.85
N CYS A 335 10.12 2.25 2.37
CA CYS A 335 9.13 2.98 1.57
C CYS A 335 9.77 3.82 0.46
N PHE A 336 10.85 4.55 0.75
CA PHE A 336 11.50 5.46 -0.20
C PHE A 336 12.21 4.74 -1.36
N ARG A 337 12.38 3.42 -1.30
CA ARG A 337 12.89 2.65 -2.43
C ARG A 337 11.93 2.56 -3.60
N CYS A 338 10.63 2.71 -3.35
CA CYS A 338 9.63 2.83 -4.39
C CYS A 338 9.04 4.26 -4.43
N HIS A 339 8.93 4.93 -3.28
CA HIS A 339 8.43 6.30 -3.19
C HIS A 339 9.57 7.30 -3.40
N ASN A 340 9.74 7.75 -4.64
CA ASN A 340 10.78 8.69 -5.05
C ASN A 340 10.22 9.73 -6.02
N THR A 341 11.01 10.71 -6.46
CA THR A 341 10.53 11.77 -7.36
C THR A 341 11.07 11.65 -8.78
N GLU A 342 11.55 10.46 -9.16
CA GLU A 342 12.05 10.17 -10.50
C GLU A 342 10.92 10.19 -11.53
N GLN A 343 11.30 10.23 -12.82
CA GLN A 343 10.31 10.08 -13.88
C GLN A 343 9.65 8.70 -13.78
N ALA A 344 8.35 8.64 -14.05
CA ALA A 344 7.66 7.36 -14.18
C ALA A 344 7.54 7.00 -15.66
N PHE A 345 8.02 5.82 -16.03
CA PHE A 345 7.83 5.29 -17.37
C PHE A 345 6.38 4.86 -17.58
N ALA A 346 5.90 5.06 -18.79
CA ALA A 346 4.57 4.63 -19.18
C ALA A 346 4.44 3.10 -19.09
N PRO A 347 3.36 2.56 -18.48
CA PRO A 347 3.13 1.11 -18.41
C PRO A 347 2.78 0.52 -19.79
N LYS A 348 2.43 1.36 -20.77
CA LYS A 348 2.13 0.97 -22.15
C LYS A 348 2.85 1.90 -23.13
N PRO A 349 3.37 1.38 -24.26
CA PRO A 349 4.19 2.17 -25.20
C PRO A 349 3.51 3.40 -25.78
N ASP A 350 2.18 3.41 -25.81
CA ASP A 350 1.41 4.49 -26.40
C ASP A 350 1.16 5.64 -25.41
N LEU A 351 1.32 5.45 -24.10
CA LEU A 351 1.09 6.49 -23.08
C LEU A 351 2.33 7.40 -22.95
N THR A 352 2.09 8.67 -22.66
CA THR A 352 3.14 9.64 -22.38
C THR A 352 3.74 9.35 -20.99
N PRO A 353 5.08 9.30 -20.85
CA PRO A 353 5.72 9.13 -19.55
C PRO A 353 5.47 10.35 -18.65
N LEU A 354 5.51 10.15 -17.34
CA LEU A 354 5.42 11.23 -16.36
C LEU A 354 6.83 11.77 -16.08
N PRO A 355 7.13 13.04 -16.40
CA PRO A 355 8.41 13.64 -16.04
C PRO A 355 8.66 13.60 -14.53
N ALA A 356 9.90 13.79 -14.12
CA ALA A 356 10.25 13.90 -12.70
C ALA A 356 9.54 15.12 -12.06
N THR A 357 8.83 14.90 -10.95
CA THR A 357 8.16 15.95 -10.16
C THR A 357 8.15 15.58 -8.68
N ASN A 358 7.99 16.56 -7.79
CA ASN A 358 7.83 16.30 -6.35
C ASN A 358 6.61 15.43 -6.04
N LEU A 359 5.55 15.50 -6.85
CA LEU A 359 4.34 14.68 -6.67
C LEU A 359 4.55 13.21 -7.04
N ASN A 360 5.62 12.87 -7.77
CA ASN A 360 5.92 11.47 -8.12
C ASN A 360 6.23 10.61 -6.89
N ILE A 361 6.44 11.22 -5.71
CA ILE A 361 6.55 10.49 -4.44
C ILE A 361 5.32 9.61 -4.16
N SER A 362 4.17 9.90 -4.78
CA SER A 362 2.92 9.17 -4.64
C SER A 362 2.66 8.27 -5.85
N HIS A 363 2.62 6.95 -5.65
CA HIS A 363 2.13 6.04 -6.70
C HIS A 363 0.66 6.26 -7.01
N ALA A 364 -0.15 6.71 -6.05
CA ALA A 364 -1.54 7.08 -6.33
C ALA A 364 -1.61 8.20 -7.38
N PHE A 365 -0.76 9.22 -7.29
CA PHE A 365 -0.67 10.29 -8.28
C PHE A 365 -0.17 9.80 -9.63
N GLN A 366 0.93 9.04 -9.65
CA GLN A 366 1.46 8.46 -10.89
C GLN A 366 0.37 7.63 -11.62
N ASN A 367 -0.35 6.80 -10.87
CA ASN A 367 -1.42 5.97 -11.42
C ASN A 367 -2.59 6.79 -11.94
N ILE A 368 -3.03 7.83 -11.20
CA ILE A 368 -4.07 8.76 -11.66
C ILE A 368 -3.69 9.36 -13.03
N PHE A 369 -2.45 9.80 -13.19
CA PHE A 369 -1.95 10.34 -14.46
C PHE A 369 -2.05 9.33 -15.61
N PHE A 370 -1.57 8.09 -15.42
CA PHE A 370 -1.62 7.07 -16.46
C PHE A 370 -3.05 6.59 -16.76
N TRP A 371 -3.88 6.39 -15.73
CA TRP A 371 -5.28 5.99 -15.91
C TRP A 371 -6.10 7.04 -16.64
N SER A 372 -5.85 8.33 -16.41
CA SER A 372 -6.51 9.39 -17.16
C SER A 372 -6.17 9.33 -18.64
N GLN A 373 -4.90 9.10 -19.00
CA GLN A 373 -4.49 8.92 -20.39
C GLN A 373 -5.16 7.68 -21.04
N GLU A 374 -5.25 6.57 -20.32
CA GLU A 374 -5.94 5.35 -20.80
C GLU A 374 -7.43 5.61 -21.07
N LYS A 375 -8.07 6.36 -20.18
CA LYS A 375 -9.49 6.73 -20.29
C LYS A 375 -9.73 7.63 -21.50
N ASP A 376 -8.93 8.68 -21.68
CA ASP A 376 -9.08 9.62 -22.79
C ASP A 376 -8.93 8.92 -24.15
N LYS A 377 -7.97 7.99 -24.25
CA LYS A 377 -7.80 7.17 -25.45
C LYS A 377 -8.96 6.23 -25.71
N THR A 378 -9.45 5.56 -24.67
CA THR A 378 -10.61 4.66 -24.79
C THR A 378 -11.84 5.45 -25.28
N ALA A 379 -12.05 6.66 -24.75
CA ALA A 379 -13.12 7.54 -25.20
C ALA A 379 -12.94 7.99 -26.66
N ALA A 380 -11.71 8.36 -27.06
CA ALA A 380 -11.40 8.73 -28.44
C ALA A 380 -11.64 7.58 -29.43
N MET A 381 -11.21 6.35 -29.09
CA MET A 381 -11.47 5.16 -29.91
C MET A 381 -12.96 4.86 -30.04
N ALA A 382 -13.72 4.97 -28.93
CA ALA A 382 -15.16 4.78 -28.95
C ALA A 382 -15.86 5.81 -29.87
N TYR A 383 -15.43 7.07 -29.85
CA TYR A 383 -15.97 8.12 -30.74
C TYR A 383 -15.70 7.82 -32.22
N LEU A 384 -14.47 7.42 -32.56
CA LEU A 384 -14.09 7.09 -33.94
C LEU A 384 -14.86 5.88 -34.50
N THR A 385 -15.14 4.88 -33.67
CA THR A 385 -15.95 3.70 -34.08
C THR A 385 -17.44 3.99 -34.22
N GLN A 386 -17.97 5.03 -33.57
CA GLN A 386 -19.36 5.47 -33.71
C GLN A 386 -19.56 6.39 -34.91
N GLY A 387 -18.57 7.20 -35.28
CA GLY A 387 -18.60 8.05 -36.48
C GLY A 387 -18.39 7.30 -37.80
N ALA A 388 -18.05 6.00 -37.74
CA ALA A 388 -17.85 5.14 -38.90
C ALA A 388 -19.07 4.24 -39.23
N LYS A 389 -20.25 4.51 -38.63
CA LYS A 389 -21.51 3.81 -38.88
C LYS A 389 -22.52 4.68 -39.61
#